data_AF-A0A080M0K8-F1
#
_entry.id   AF-A0A080M0K8-F1
#
_cell.length_a   1.000
_cell.length_b   1.000
_cell.length_c   1.000
_cell.angle_alpha   90.00
_cell.angle_beta   90.00
_cell.angle_gamma   90.00
#
_symmetry.space_group_name_H-M   'P 1'
#
loop_
_entity.id
_entity.type
_entity.pdbx_description
1 polymer ?
#
loop_
_entity_poly.entity_id
_entity_poly.type
_entity_poly.pdbx_seq_one_letter_code
_entity_poly.pdbx_strand_id
1 'polypeptide(L)'
;MRWKGPEQYLAQVAAGMPVQEEFAVAAADLPFEFMLNALRLVQGFDAQLFESRTALPLLSIEGKLRQAEHEGLIERRLQRITPSEHGRRFLNRLLERFLVDGE
;
A
#
# COMPACT_ATOMS: atom_id res chain seq x y z
N MET A 1 -1.84 8.93 12.97
CA MET A 1 -2.17 7.73 13.78
C MET A 1 -3.14 8.08 14.91
N ARG A 2 -4.01 7.13 15.26
CA ARG A 2 -4.94 7.23 16.40
C ARG A 2 -4.35 6.48 17.60
N TRP A 3 -4.82 6.83 18.79
CA TRP A 3 -4.53 6.13 20.03
C TRP A 3 -4.82 4.62 19.90
N LYS A 4 -3.82 3.80 20.24
CA LYS A 4 -3.89 2.33 20.08
C LYS A 4 -4.79 1.67 21.12
N GLY A 5 -4.83 2.22 22.34
CA GLY A 5 -5.70 1.72 23.42
C GLY A 5 -7.12 2.27 23.26
N PRO A 6 -8.18 1.43 23.31
CA PRO A 6 -9.56 1.89 23.13
C PRO A 6 -9.99 2.89 24.22
N GLU A 7 -9.58 2.69 25.46
CA GLU A 7 -9.88 3.61 26.57
C GLU A 7 -9.22 4.98 26.36
N GLN A 8 -7.93 4.99 26.01
CA GLN A 8 -7.18 6.22 25.72
C GLN A 8 -7.77 6.95 24.51
N TYR A 9 -8.14 6.21 23.46
CA TYR A 9 -8.82 6.79 22.31
C TYR A 9 -10.11 7.51 22.72
N LEU A 10 -10.99 6.87 23.48
CA LEU A 10 -12.26 7.47 23.92
C LEU A 10 -12.04 8.70 24.80
N ALA A 11 -11.10 8.64 25.74
CA ALA A 11 -10.75 9.77 26.60
C ALA A 11 -10.22 10.96 25.78
N GLN A 12 -9.35 10.71 24.81
CA GLN A 12 -8.71 11.74 24.00
C GLN A 12 -9.66 12.32 22.95
N VAL A 13 -10.57 11.52 22.40
CA VAL A 13 -11.69 11.99 21.58
C VAL A 13 -12.59 12.93 22.39
N ALA A 14 -12.97 12.55 23.62
CA ALA A 14 -13.77 13.40 24.50
C ALA A 14 -13.05 14.71 24.87
N ALA A 15 -11.72 14.68 24.95
CA ALA A 15 -10.87 15.84 25.19
C ALA A 15 -10.59 16.68 23.92
N GLY A 16 -11.14 16.32 22.75
CA GLY A 16 -10.91 17.04 21.49
C GLY A 16 -9.54 16.79 20.83
N MET A 17 -8.78 15.79 21.30
CA MET A 17 -7.44 15.42 20.79
C MET A 17 -7.41 13.98 20.24
N PRO A 18 -8.22 13.63 19.23
CA PRO A 18 -8.38 12.26 18.75
C PRO A 18 -7.14 11.70 18.02
N VAL A 19 -6.22 12.58 17.61
CA VAL A 19 -4.99 12.23 16.88
C VAL A 19 -3.85 12.12 17.88
N GLN A 20 -3.14 11.00 17.84
CA GLN A 20 -1.94 10.80 18.68
C GLN A 20 -0.70 11.36 17.98
N GLU A 21 -0.56 11.06 16.68
CA GLU A 21 0.58 11.49 15.86
C GLU A 21 0.10 11.82 14.45
N GLU A 22 0.70 12.81 13.82
CA GLU A 22 0.48 13.16 12.44
C GLU A 22 1.81 13.49 11.79
N PHE A 23 2.06 12.95 10.62
CA PHE A 23 3.26 13.20 9.85
C PHE A 23 2.94 13.11 8.35
N ALA A 24 3.70 13.84 7.56
CA ALA A 24 3.63 13.74 6.10
C ALA A 24 4.37 12.47 5.65
N VAL A 25 3.75 11.73 4.73
CA VAL A 25 4.39 10.58 4.08
C VAL A 25 5.31 11.09 2.98
N ALA A 26 6.56 10.63 2.95
CA ALA A 26 7.49 11.02 1.89
C ALA A 26 7.07 10.41 0.54
N ALA A 27 7.38 11.09 -0.56
CA ALA A 27 7.01 10.63 -1.90
C ALA A 27 7.55 9.22 -2.21
N ALA A 28 8.72 8.87 -1.66
CA ALA A 28 9.34 7.56 -1.83
C ALA A 28 8.54 6.42 -1.16
N ASP A 29 7.79 6.72 -0.10
CA ASP A 29 7.00 5.74 0.67
C ASP A 29 5.59 5.55 0.11
N LEU A 30 5.10 6.51 -0.69
CA LEU A 30 3.76 6.48 -1.28
C LEU A 30 3.44 5.19 -2.05
N PRO A 31 4.35 4.59 -2.83
CA PRO A 31 4.05 3.33 -3.49
C PRO A 31 3.77 2.21 -2.51
N PHE A 32 4.54 2.10 -1.43
CA PHE A 32 4.29 1.09 -0.39
C PHE A 32 2.95 1.32 0.30
N GLU A 33 2.67 2.55 0.74
CA GLU A 33 1.41 2.92 1.39
C GLU A 33 0.18 2.61 0.53
N PHE A 34 0.28 2.86 -0.78
CA PHE A 34 -0.78 2.50 -1.72
C PHE A 34 -0.94 0.97 -1.81
N MET A 35 0.16 0.25 -2.04
CA MET A 35 0.14 -1.20 -2.24
C MET A 35 -0.31 -1.96 -1.00
N LEU A 36 -0.03 -1.43 0.20
CA LEU A 36 -0.50 -1.96 1.48
C LEU A 36 -2.01 -2.22 1.46
N ASN A 37 -2.78 -1.34 0.84
CA ASN A 37 -4.23 -1.51 0.72
C ASN A 37 -4.63 -2.16 -0.61
N ALA A 38 -4.03 -1.74 -1.73
CA ALA A 38 -4.45 -2.17 -3.05
C ALA A 38 -4.26 -3.67 -3.29
N LEU A 39 -3.17 -4.27 -2.77
CA LEU A 39 -2.87 -5.69 -2.95
C LEU A 39 -3.66 -6.61 -2.01
N ARG A 40 -4.44 -6.06 -1.08
CA ARG A 40 -5.42 -6.83 -0.29
C ARG A 40 -6.74 -7.02 -1.04
N LEU A 41 -6.99 -6.22 -2.08
CA LEU A 41 -8.19 -6.36 -2.90
C LEU A 41 -8.06 -7.59 -3.79
N VAL A 42 -8.96 -8.56 -3.61
CA VAL A 42 -8.98 -9.80 -4.41
C VAL A 42 -9.11 -9.52 -5.90
N GLN A 43 -9.88 -8.48 -6.25
CA GLN A 43 -10.05 -8.04 -7.65
C GLN A 43 -8.93 -7.13 -8.14
N GLY A 44 -7.92 -6.85 -7.32
CA GLY A 44 -6.85 -5.93 -7.65
C GLY A 44 -7.29 -4.47 -7.71
N PHE A 45 -6.52 -3.69 -8.44
CA PHE A 45 -6.75 -2.26 -8.64
C PHE A 45 -6.48 -1.87 -10.10
N ASP A 46 -7.05 -0.73 -10.51
CA ASP A 46 -6.75 -0.12 -11.81
C ASP A 46 -5.43 0.66 -11.74
N ALA A 47 -4.59 0.53 -12.77
CA ALA A 47 -3.34 1.26 -12.94
C ALA A 47 -3.51 2.78 -12.75
N GLN A 48 -4.60 3.36 -13.26
CA GLN A 48 -4.87 4.80 -13.12
C GLN A 48 -5.16 5.21 -11.68
N LEU A 49 -5.70 4.28 -10.86
CA LEU A 49 -5.97 4.55 -9.45
C LEU A 49 -4.67 4.83 -8.70
N PHE A 50 -3.57 4.14 -9.04
CA PHE A 50 -2.26 4.41 -8.45
C PHE A 50 -1.83 5.85 -8.68
N GLU A 51 -1.83 6.30 -9.93
CA GLU A 51 -1.37 7.65 -10.29
C GLU A 51 -2.27 8.72 -9.67
N SER A 52 -3.58 8.50 -9.65
CA SER A 52 -4.53 9.45 -9.04
C SER A 52 -4.37 9.61 -7.52
N ARG A 53 -3.80 8.61 -6.83
CA ARG A 53 -3.68 8.58 -5.36
C ARG A 53 -2.29 8.92 -4.87
N THR A 54 -1.26 8.65 -5.65
CA THR A 54 0.14 8.93 -5.27
C THR A 54 0.71 10.15 -5.99
N ALA A 55 0.06 10.63 -7.06
CA ALA A 55 0.64 11.61 -7.98
C ALA A 55 1.98 11.16 -8.62
N LEU A 56 2.27 9.86 -8.58
CA LEU A 56 3.44 9.25 -9.21
C LEU A 56 3.01 8.45 -10.44
N PRO A 57 3.78 8.46 -11.53
CA PRO A 57 3.49 7.63 -12.69
C PRO A 57 3.69 6.16 -12.35
N LEU A 58 2.84 5.26 -12.88
CA LEU A 58 2.97 3.82 -12.64
C LEU A 58 4.36 3.30 -13.08
N LEU A 59 4.93 3.93 -14.10
CA LEU A 59 6.27 3.60 -14.61
C LEU A 59 7.36 3.66 -13.53
N SER A 60 7.20 4.51 -12.50
CA SER A 60 8.14 4.61 -11.37
C SER A 60 8.31 3.31 -10.58
N ILE A 61 7.31 2.42 -10.62
CA ILE A 61 7.33 1.12 -9.93
C ILE A 61 7.24 -0.06 -10.89
N GLU A 62 7.44 0.17 -12.19
CA GLU A 62 7.29 -0.86 -13.22
C GLU A 62 8.28 -2.03 -13.01
N GLY A 63 9.51 -1.74 -12.58
CA GLY A 63 10.50 -2.77 -12.26
C GLY A 63 10.04 -3.70 -11.13
N LYS A 64 9.52 -3.12 -10.05
CA LYS A 64 8.97 -3.85 -8.88
C LYS A 64 7.78 -4.73 -9.30
N LEU A 65 6.89 -4.19 -10.14
CA LEU A 65 5.73 -4.92 -10.63
C LEU A 65 6.11 -6.06 -11.59
N ARG A 66 7.06 -5.87 -12.51
CA ARG A 66 7.55 -6.95 -13.39
C ARG A 66 8.17 -8.09 -12.60
N GLN A 67 8.91 -7.78 -11.55
CA GLN A 67 9.48 -8.81 -10.68
C GLN A 67 8.38 -9.59 -9.95
N ALA A 68 7.38 -8.90 -9.39
CA ALA A 68 6.24 -9.54 -8.75
C ALA A 68 5.43 -10.42 -9.73
N GLU A 69 5.28 -9.99 -10.98
CA GLU A 69 4.62 -10.76 -12.04
C GLU A 69 5.44 -12.00 -12.43
N HIS A 70 6.75 -11.85 -12.60
CA HIS A 70 7.66 -12.95 -12.90
C HIS A 70 7.66 -14.03 -11.80
N GLU A 71 7.56 -13.62 -10.53
CA GLU A 71 7.44 -14.52 -9.37
C GLU A 71 6.02 -15.10 -9.21
N GLY A 72 5.08 -14.76 -10.11
CA GLY A 72 3.71 -15.23 -10.06
C GLY A 72 2.93 -14.69 -8.85
N LEU A 73 3.36 -13.60 -8.22
CA LEU A 73 2.69 -12.96 -7.09
C LEU A 73 1.54 -12.04 -7.55
N ILE A 74 1.63 -11.49 -8.76
CA ILE A 74 0.57 -10.69 -9.36
C ILE A 74 0.26 -11.17 -10.78
N GLU A 75 -0.93 -10.85 -11.24
CA GLU A 75 -1.35 -10.95 -12.64
C GLU A 75 -1.70 -9.55 -13.15
N ARG A 76 -1.31 -9.25 -14.39
CA ARG A 76 -1.70 -8.03 -15.09
C ARG A 76 -2.63 -8.37 -16.24
N ARG A 77 -3.82 -7.75 -16.27
CA ARG A 77 -4.80 -7.90 -17.35
C ARG A 77 -5.32 -6.54 -17.76
N LEU A 78 -5.08 -6.13 -19.01
CA LEU A 78 -5.41 -4.79 -19.50
C LEU A 78 -4.78 -3.72 -18.60
N GLN A 79 -5.61 -2.90 -17.94
CA GLN A 79 -5.19 -1.87 -16.99
C GLN A 79 -5.29 -2.30 -15.53
N ARG A 80 -5.55 -3.58 -15.25
CA ARG A 80 -5.78 -4.07 -13.89
C ARG A 80 -4.61 -4.91 -13.40
N ILE A 81 -4.19 -4.63 -12.19
CA ILE A 81 -3.14 -5.36 -11.46
C ILE A 81 -3.81 -6.08 -10.30
N THR A 82 -3.71 -7.41 -10.29
CA THR A 82 -4.41 -8.26 -9.32
C THR A 82 -3.42 -9.15 -8.58
N PRO A 83 -3.49 -9.27 -7.25
CA PRO A 83 -2.71 -10.27 -6.52
C PRO A 83 -3.18 -11.68 -6.91
N SER A 84 -2.26 -12.54 -7.35
CA SER A 84 -2.57 -13.93 -7.65
C SER A 84 -2.93 -14.68 -6.36
N GLU A 85 -3.40 -15.93 -6.46
CA GLU A 85 -3.60 -16.74 -5.26
C GLU A 85 -2.30 -16.92 -4.46
N HIS A 86 -1.17 -17.10 -5.16
CA HIS A 86 0.15 -17.18 -4.54
C HIS A 86 0.52 -15.86 -3.86
N GLY A 87 0.32 -14.72 -4.54
CA GLY A 87 0.60 -13.40 -3.98
C GLY A 87 -0.23 -13.09 -2.74
N ARG A 88 -1.50 -13.51 -2.69
CA ARG A 88 -2.34 -13.34 -1.50
C ARG A 88 -1.84 -14.18 -0.31
N ARG A 89 -1.36 -15.41 -0.57
CA ARG A 89 -0.76 -16.26 0.47
C ARG A 89 0.56 -15.68 0.99
N PHE A 90 1.32 -15.01 0.13
CA PHE A 90 2.61 -14.38 0.45
C PHE A 90 2.56 -12.85 0.38
N LEU A 91 1.49 -12.25 0.92
CA LEU A 91 1.24 -10.82 0.78
C LEU A 91 2.39 -9.96 1.33
N ASN A 92 2.98 -10.33 2.47
CA ASN A 92 4.08 -9.57 3.07
C ASN A 92 5.31 -9.54 2.15
N ARG A 93 5.70 -10.68 1.58
CA ARG A 93 6.80 -10.77 0.61
C ARG A 93 6.53 -9.93 -0.64
N LEU A 94 5.28 -9.91 -1.10
CA LEU A 94 4.88 -9.05 -2.21
C LEU A 94 4.97 -7.57 -1.83
N LEU A 95 4.55 -7.19 -0.62
CA LEU A 95 4.61 -5.81 -0.12
C LEU A 95 6.04 -5.32 0.11
N GLU A 96 6.94 -6.19 0.58
CA GLU A 96 8.36 -5.88 0.82
C GLU A 96 9.05 -5.36 -0.45
N ARG A 97 8.62 -5.79 -1.64
CA ARG A 97 9.11 -5.26 -2.94
C ARG A 97 8.90 -3.75 -3.09
N PHE A 98 7.89 -3.20 -2.41
CA PHE A 98 7.52 -1.80 -2.52
C PHE A 98 8.14 -0.93 -1.45
N LEU A 99 8.72 -1.52 -0.41
CA LEU A 99 9.53 -0.78 0.55
C LEU A 99 10.68 -0.07 -0.17
N VAL A 100 11.03 1.10 0.35
CA VAL A 100 12.30 1.73 0.04
C VAL A 100 13.33 0.97 0.88
N ASP A 101 14.48 0.62 0.29
CA ASP A 101 15.61 0.14 1.09
C ASP A 101 15.99 1.28 2.03
N GLY A 102 15.53 1.19 3.27
CA GLY A 102 15.82 2.14 4.33
C GLY A 102 17.15 1.81 4.97
N GLU A 103 17.96 2.84 5.19
CA GLU A 103 19.04 2.86 6.18
C GLU A 103 18.56 2.39 7.57
#